data_AF-H2TF22-F1
#
_entry.id   AF-H2TF22-F1
#
_cell.length_a   1.000
_cell.length_b   1.000
_cell.length_c   1.000
_cell.angle_alpha   90.00
_cell.angle_beta   90.00
_cell.angle_gamma   90.00
#
_symmetry.space_group_name_H-M   'P 1'
#
loop_
_entity.id
_entity.type
_entity.pdbx_description
1 polymer ?
#
loop_
_entity_poly.entity_id
_entity_poly.type
_entity_poly.pdbx_seq_one_letter_code
_entity_poly.pdbx_strand_id
1 'polypeptide(L)'
;MAAGVLLYVTVASLAASGSLVCGMRSFSIDYKNNCFLKDGKPFQYISGSIHYSRIPRDYWKDRLLKMYMTGLNAIQVYVPWNFHETAEGVPNFTGGRDLEYFLHLANQTGLLVILRPGPYICAEWEMGGLPAWLLQKPNIILRTADTDYIQAVSNWLTVLLPRMKPWLYINGGNIISVQVENEYGSYFACDYNYMRHLRTLFRWFLGEETVLFTTDGNTDREMTCGTLEGLYATIDFGTENNVTDAFGRQRRFEPSGPLVNSEFYTGWLDHWGDQHAVVDSRKVSRVLDEMLAMGASVNMYMFEGGTNFGYWNGADHDTRFRSVVTSYDYDAPLSEAGDPTEKLFAIRDVIKQFRDVPSGPMPPATPKFAYGLLLMKRVGNISSLLDTLCPAGPLESQYPLTFEKVKQYYGYMLYRTTLPRDLSWPTPLLSPLNGVHDRAYVSINGVFQGLLERDNALVINITGQQGDTVDILVENMGRVNFGSKINDYKGLVSSLILGKDILTDWKIYPLNIDGVISEGWPQSDSHQFDHPHNQPTQGPVFYTGTLQPNGIAWDTFLKLNGWTKGQVWINGINLGRYWPSRGPQQTLYVPGPLLSATKPNNITVLELEGAPAHLRVLFIDRPLLSGPD
;
A
#
# COMPACT_ATOMS: atom_id res chain seq x y z
N MET A 1 36.94 -38.73 -71.11
CA MET A 1 36.74 -38.93 -69.66
C MET A 1 37.92 -38.31 -68.92
N ALA A 2 37.61 -37.50 -67.92
CA ALA A 2 38.44 -37.05 -66.79
C ALA A 2 39.62 -36.07 -66.99
N ALA A 3 39.85 -35.34 -65.90
CA ALA A 3 40.89 -34.38 -65.54
C ALA A 3 40.73 -32.97 -66.14
N GLY A 4 40.53 -31.88 -65.39
CA GLY A 4 40.74 -31.60 -63.97
C GLY A 4 41.59 -30.32 -63.87
N VAL A 5 40.96 -29.16 -63.72
CA VAL A 5 41.65 -27.87 -63.55
C VAL A 5 41.41 -27.38 -62.13
N LEU A 6 42.48 -27.34 -61.33
CA LEU A 6 42.52 -26.63 -60.04
C LEU A 6 42.65 -25.13 -60.32
N LEU A 7 41.75 -24.33 -59.74
CA LEU A 7 41.97 -22.90 -59.53
C LEU A 7 41.91 -22.61 -58.03
N TYR A 8 43.04 -22.17 -57.47
CA TYR A 8 43.13 -21.65 -56.11
C TYR A 8 42.45 -20.28 -56.05
N VAL A 9 41.40 -20.14 -55.24
CA VAL A 9 40.83 -18.85 -54.86
C VAL A 9 41.23 -18.55 -53.43
N THR A 10 42.14 -17.60 -53.26
CA THR A 10 42.48 -16.97 -51.98
C THR A 10 41.36 -16.00 -51.60
N VAL A 11 40.58 -16.35 -50.57
CA VAL A 11 39.62 -15.44 -49.94
C VAL A 11 40.37 -14.64 -48.88
N ALA A 12 40.58 -13.35 -49.14
CA ALA A 12 41.09 -12.39 -48.17
C ALA A 12 39.99 -12.05 -47.16
N SER A 13 40.14 -12.52 -45.92
CA SER A 13 39.29 -12.15 -44.79
C SER A 13 39.64 -10.74 -44.32
N LEU A 14 38.85 -9.75 -44.72
CA LEU A 14 38.84 -8.43 -44.09
C LEU A 14 38.20 -8.55 -42.70
N ALA A 15 39.03 -8.79 -41.69
CA ALA A 15 38.64 -8.59 -40.30
C ALA A 15 38.53 -7.07 -40.05
N ALA A 16 37.31 -6.53 -40.18
CA ALA A 16 36.98 -5.25 -39.61
C ALA A 16 36.95 -5.42 -38.08
N SER A 17 38.07 -5.13 -37.43
CA SER A 17 38.16 -4.88 -36.00
C SER A 17 37.40 -3.60 -35.67
N GLY A 18 36.07 -3.72 -35.62
CA GLY A 18 35.23 -2.76 -34.93
C GLY A 18 35.51 -2.87 -33.43
N SER A 19 36.40 -2.02 -32.94
CA SER A 19 36.54 -1.76 -31.51
C SER A 19 35.20 -1.21 -31.01
N LEU A 20 34.33 -2.10 -30.52
CA LEU A 20 33.26 -1.75 -29.60
C LEU A 20 33.94 -1.19 -28.36
N VAL A 21 34.15 0.13 -28.31
CA VAL A 21 34.34 0.83 -27.05
C VAL A 21 32.99 0.75 -26.34
N CYS A 22 32.73 -0.40 -25.72
CA CYS A 22 31.67 -0.54 -24.74
C CYS A 22 32.13 0.27 -23.54
N GLY A 23 31.80 1.57 -23.52
CA GLY A 23 32.01 2.38 -22.33
C GLY A 23 31.34 1.68 -21.16
N MET A 24 32.05 1.50 -20.04
CA MET A 24 31.48 0.92 -18.83
C MET A 24 30.27 1.76 -18.41
N ARG A 25 29.12 1.10 -18.17
CA ARG A 25 27.89 1.75 -17.72
C ARG A 25 28.15 2.48 -16.40
N SER A 26 27.78 3.75 -16.33
CA SER A 26 27.98 4.56 -15.13
C SER A 26 26.82 5.50 -14.87
N PHE A 27 26.56 5.77 -13.60
CA PHE A 27 25.61 6.77 -13.16
C PHE A 27 26.20 7.49 -11.95
N SER A 28 26.36 8.81 -12.01
CA SER A 28 27.02 9.59 -10.96
C SER A 28 26.48 11.02 -10.88
N ILE A 29 26.82 11.73 -9.80
CA ILE A 29 26.55 13.15 -9.64
C ILE A 29 27.75 13.95 -10.11
N ASP A 30 27.52 14.93 -10.99
CA ASP A 30 28.50 15.95 -11.35
C ASP A 30 28.22 17.23 -10.57
N TYR A 31 28.91 17.35 -9.43
CA TYR A 31 28.84 18.52 -8.56
C TYR A 31 29.34 19.80 -9.25
N LYS A 32 30.21 19.71 -10.25
CA LYS A 32 30.73 20.91 -10.93
C LYS A 32 29.67 21.53 -11.84
N ASN A 33 28.90 20.69 -12.53
CA ASN A 33 27.89 21.13 -13.49
C ASN A 33 26.45 21.00 -12.96
N ASN A 34 26.27 20.64 -11.69
CA ASN A 34 24.96 20.50 -11.03
C ASN A 34 23.97 19.59 -11.78
N CYS A 35 24.45 18.45 -12.28
CA CYS A 35 23.62 17.48 -13.01
C CYS A 35 23.99 16.04 -12.66
N PHE A 36 23.18 15.08 -13.09
CA PHE A 36 23.62 13.68 -13.14
C PHE A 36 24.42 13.42 -14.41
N LEU A 37 25.35 12.48 -14.36
CA LEU A 37 25.98 11.90 -15.53
C LEU A 37 25.52 10.45 -15.69
N LYS A 38 24.94 10.12 -16.85
CA LYS A 38 24.67 8.76 -17.27
C LYS A 38 25.60 8.41 -18.42
N ASP A 39 26.46 7.42 -18.23
CA ASP A 39 27.50 7.02 -19.18
C ASP A 39 28.40 8.20 -19.60
N GLY A 40 28.73 9.06 -18.63
CA GLY A 40 29.56 10.26 -18.84
C GLY A 40 28.86 11.44 -19.53
N LYS A 41 27.55 11.36 -19.81
CA LYS A 41 26.77 12.43 -20.43
C LYS A 41 25.78 13.06 -19.45
N PRO A 42 25.56 14.40 -19.51
CA PRO A 42 24.53 15.06 -18.71
C PRO A 42 23.18 14.36 -18.84
N PHE A 43 22.52 14.16 -17.71
CA PHE A 43 21.29 13.41 -17.60
C PHE A 43 20.35 14.07 -16.59
N GLN A 44 19.08 14.14 -16.95
CA GLN A 44 17.96 14.58 -16.12
C GLN A 44 16.90 13.48 -16.17
N TYR A 45 16.46 12.99 -15.01
CA TYR A 45 15.32 12.10 -14.99
C TYR A 45 14.01 12.86 -14.85
N ILE A 46 13.01 12.37 -15.56
CA ILE A 46 11.60 12.72 -15.40
C ILE A 46 10.92 11.40 -15.06
N SER A 47 10.61 11.25 -13.78
CA SER A 47 10.15 10.01 -13.15
C SER A 47 8.70 10.12 -12.70
N GLY A 48 8.05 8.97 -12.56
CA GLY A 48 6.75 8.85 -11.91
C GLY A 48 6.74 7.70 -10.92
N SER A 49 6.11 7.89 -9.76
CA SER A 49 5.93 6.82 -8.79
C SER A 49 4.88 5.82 -9.25
N ILE A 50 5.21 4.54 -9.13
CA ILE A 50 4.31 3.40 -9.36
C ILE A 50 4.66 2.30 -8.35
N HIS A 51 3.66 1.79 -7.63
CA HIS A 51 3.88 0.77 -6.60
C HIS A 51 3.38 -0.59 -7.06
N TYR A 52 4.29 -1.52 -7.33
CA TYR A 52 3.96 -2.89 -7.77
C TYR A 52 3.08 -3.63 -6.75
N SER A 53 3.16 -3.28 -5.47
CA SER A 53 2.31 -3.83 -4.41
C SER A 53 0.85 -3.37 -4.46
N ARG A 54 0.55 -2.30 -5.22
CA ARG A 54 -0.81 -1.72 -5.38
C ARG A 54 -1.47 -2.05 -6.72
N ILE A 55 -0.77 -2.77 -7.60
CA ILE A 55 -1.23 -3.08 -8.96
C ILE A 55 -1.07 -4.59 -9.19
N PRO A 56 -2.10 -5.31 -9.67
CA PRO A 56 -1.96 -6.71 -10.03
C PRO A 56 -0.85 -6.94 -11.05
N ARG A 57 -0.08 -8.02 -10.90
CA ARG A 57 1.07 -8.35 -11.74
C ARG A 57 0.76 -8.34 -13.24
N ASP A 58 -0.42 -8.83 -13.61
CA ASP A 58 -0.92 -8.87 -14.99
C ASP A 58 -0.97 -7.50 -15.66
N TYR A 59 -1.07 -6.43 -14.86
CA TYR A 59 -1.16 -5.07 -15.34
C TYR A 59 0.15 -4.28 -15.31
N TRP A 60 1.21 -4.76 -14.64
CA TRP A 60 2.47 -4.01 -14.53
C TRP A 60 3.00 -3.54 -15.89
N LYS A 61 3.01 -4.40 -16.90
CA LYS A 61 3.49 -4.03 -18.24
C LYS A 61 2.63 -2.95 -18.90
N ASP A 62 1.31 -3.01 -18.75
CA ASP A 62 0.40 -1.99 -19.30
C ASP A 62 0.68 -0.61 -18.68
N ARG A 63 0.84 -0.57 -17.35
CA ARG A 63 1.09 0.64 -16.58
C ARG A 63 2.43 1.28 -16.95
N LEU A 64 3.48 0.47 -16.95
CA LEU A 64 4.83 0.88 -17.35
C LEU A 64 4.85 1.40 -18.79
N LEU A 65 4.11 0.77 -19.71
CA LEU A 65 4.04 1.24 -21.09
C LEU A 65 3.35 2.60 -21.19
N LYS A 66 2.24 2.85 -20.47
CA LYS A 66 1.58 4.17 -20.42
C LYS A 66 2.49 5.25 -19.84
N MET A 67 3.22 4.93 -18.79
CA MET A 67 4.24 5.80 -18.18
C MET A 67 5.35 6.16 -19.18
N TYR A 68 5.94 5.16 -19.85
CA TYR A 68 6.93 5.38 -20.91
C TYR A 68 6.36 6.22 -22.06
N MET A 69 5.17 5.86 -22.53
CA MET A 69 4.47 6.56 -23.60
C MET A 69 4.05 7.97 -23.20
N THR A 70 4.09 8.37 -21.93
CA THR A 70 3.91 9.78 -21.51
C THR A 70 5.16 10.61 -21.79
N GLY A 71 6.35 9.99 -21.74
CA GLY A 71 7.64 10.66 -21.92
C GLY A 71 8.59 10.48 -20.73
N LEU A 72 8.22 9.67 -19.73
CA LEU A 72 9.09 9.35 -18.60
C LEU A 72 10.31 8.54 -19.06
N ASN A 73 11.50 8.83 -18.52
CA ASN A 73 12.70 7.98 -18.68
C ASN A 73 13.00 7.14 -17.44
N ALA A 74 12.31 7.39 -16.33
CA ALA A 74 12.47 6.66 -15.10
C ALA A 74 11.13 6.43 -14.41
N ILE A 75 11.12 5.48 -13.48
CA ILE A 75 10.06 5.28 -12.51
C ILE A 75 10.66 5.27 -11.11
N GLN A 76 9.84 5.56 -10.11
CA GLN A 76 10.21 5.45 -8.70
C GLN A 76 9.33 4.41 -8.01
N VAL A 77 9.92 3.59 -7.16
CA VAL A 77 9.22 2.46 -6.52
C VAL A 77 9.67 2.24 -5.08
N TYR A 78 8.70 2.14 -4.17
CA TYR A 78 8.94 1.68 -2.80
C TYR A 78 9.03 0.16 -2.70
N VAL A 79 9.74 -0.35 -1.68
CA VAL A 79 9.74 -1.78 -1.31
C VAL A 79 9.13 -1.93 0.10
N PRO A 80 7.84 -2.28 0.23
CA PRO A 80 7.22 -2.45 1.54
C PRO A 80 7.74 -3.72 2.21
N TRP A 81 8.49 -3.59 3.30
CA TRP A 81 9.10 -4.74 4.00
C TRP A 81 8.03 -5.74 4.47
N ASN A 82 6.93 -5.27 5.06
CA ASN A 82 5.81 -6.11 5.49
C ASN A 82 5.09 -6.86 4.35
N PHE A 83 5.23 -6.37 3.11
CA PHE A 83 4.74 -7.03 1.91
C PHE A 83 5.71 -8.11 1.39
N HIS A 84 6.91 -8.20 1.93
CA HIS A 84 7.82 -9.29 1.60
C HIS A 84 7.99 -10.26 2.77
N GLU A 85 8.00 -9.78 4.01
CA GLU A 85 8.26 -10.59 5.20
C GLU A 85 7.09 -10.49 6.20
N THR A 86 5.97 -11.13 5.84
CA THR A 86 4.74 -11.14 6.65
C THR A 86 4.91 -11.87 7.97
N ALA A 87 5.89 -12.76 8.06
CA ALA A 87 6.35 -13.42 9.27
C ALA A 87 7.87 -13.29 9.35
N GLU A 88 8.39 -13.04 10.57
CA GLU A 88 9.82 -12.87 10.83
C GLU A 88 10.63 -14.06 10.28
N GLY A 89 11.64 -13.75 9.47
CA GLY A 89 12.53 -14.71 8.82
C GLY A 89 11.99 -15.37 7.55
N VAL A 90 10.80 -15.00 7.06
CA VAL A 90 10.13 -15.67 5.92
C VAL A 90 9.85 -14.68 4.78
N PRO A 91 10.87 -14.29 3.99
CA PRO A 91 10.69 -13.40 2.85
C PRO A 91 10.01 -14.11 1.67
N ASN A 92 9.13 -13.40 0.96
CA ASN A 92 8.40 -13.86 -0.21
C ASN A 92 8.54 -12.84 -1.36
N PHE A 93 9.05 -13.30 -2.50
CA PHE A 93 9.22 -12.53 -3.74
C PHE A 93 8.51 -13.19 -4.93
N THR A 94 7.41 -13.92 -4.68
CA THR A 94 6.66 -14.64 -5.72
C THR A 94 5.34 -13.95 -6.07
N GLY A 95 4.77 -14.28 -7.24
CA GLY A 95 3.46 -13.74 -7.66
C GLY A 95 3.49 -12.21 -7.76
N GLY A 96 2.53 -11.54 -7.11
CA GLY A 96 2.47 -10.07 -7.02
C GLY A 96 3.56 -9.42 -6.16
N ARG A 97 4.42 -10.22 -5.48
CA ARG A 97 5.57 -9.76 -4.69
C ARG A 97 6.89 -9.86 -5.47
N ASP A 98 6.83 -10.18 -6.76
CA ASP A 98 8.01 -10.40 -7.61
C ASP A 98 8.63 -9.09 -8.10
N LEU A 99 9.37 -8.42 -7.22
CA LEU A 99 10.06 -7.16 -7.51
C LEU A 99 11.09 -7.32 -8.64
N GLU A 100 11.83 -8.43 -8.69
CA GLU A 100 12.83 -8.66 -9.73
C GLU A 100 12.17 -8.75 -11.12
N TYR A 101 11.01 -9.40 -11.23
CA TYR A 101 10.23 -9.38 -12.46
C TYR A 101 9.67 -7.99 -12.80
N PHE A 102 9.24 -7.21 -11.80
CA PHE A 102 8.81 -5.82 -12.03
C PHE A 102 9.96 -4.96 -12.61
N LEU A 103 11.16 -5.06 -12.03
CA LEU A 103 12.36 -4.38 -12.53
C LEU A 103 12.72 -4.85 -13.94
N HIS A 104 12.55 -6.14 -14.23
CA HIS A 104 12.72 -6.69 -15.57
C HIS A 104 11.78 -6.05 -16.58
N LEU A 105 10.49 -5.92 -16.25
CA LEU A 105 9.50 -5.29 -17.13
C LEU A 105 9.80 -3.81 -17.36
N ALA A 106 10.20 -3.09 -16.31
CA ALA A 106 10.62 -1.68 -16.44
C ALA A 106 11.82 -1.57 -17.40
N ASN A 107 12.82 -2.45 -17.27
CA ASN A 107 13.99 -2.49 -18.14
C ASN A 107 13.60 -2.80 -19.60
N GLN A 108 12.73 -3.80 -19.83
CA GLN A 108 12.21 -4.14 -21.16
C GLN A 108 11.44 -2.98 -21.82
N THR A 109 10.77 -2.17 -21.00
CA THR A 109 10.02 -0.99 -21.47
C THR A 109 10.96 0.19 -21.77
N GLY A 110 12.22 0.15 -21.32
CA GLY A 110 13.20 1.22 -21.50
C GLY A 110 13.18 2.26 -20.38
N LEU A 111 12.66 1.91 -19.21
CA LEU A 111 12.58 2.78 -18.03
C LEU A 111 13.71 2.46 -17.05
N LEU A 112 14.38 3.52 -16.58
CA LEU A 112 15.29 3.48 -15.43
C LEU A 112 14.47 3.43 -14.14
N VAL A 113 15.12 3.08 -13.03
CA VAL A 113 14.46 2.91 -11.73
C VAL A 113 15.19 3.71 -10.66
N ILE A 114 14.41 4.44 -9.87
CA ILE A 114 14.80 5.04 -8.60
C ILE A 114 14.19 4.15 -7.52
N LEU A 115 15.04 3.41 -6.80
CA LEU A 115 14.58 2.43 -5.81
C LEU A 115 14.49 3.09 -4.44
N ARG A 116 13.37 2.92 -3.74
CA ARG A 116 13.16 3.41 -2.35
C ARG A 116 12.88 2.21 -1.43
N PRO A 117 13.93 1.48 -0.99
CA PRO A 117 13.75 0.23 -0.26
C PRO A 117 13.49 0.41 1.25
N GLY A 118 13.38 1.64 1.75
CA GLY A 118 13.09 1.91 3.15
C GLY A 118 14.31 1.72 4.08
N PRO A 119 14.15 1.06 5.26
CA PRO A 119 13.16 0.01 5.55
C PRO A 119 11.75 0.50 5.93
N TYR A 120 11.63 1.76 6.35
CA TYR A 120 10.36 2.48 6.49
C TYR A 120 10.11 3.31 5.22
N ILE A 121 8.87 3.32 4.73
CA ILE A 121 8.48 3.96 3.46
C ILE A 121 7.33 4.95 3.56
N CYS A 122 6.68 5.10 4.73
CA CYS A 122 5.45 5.89 4.86
C CYS A 122 4.36 5.41 3.86
N ALA A 123 4.17 6.14 2.77
CA ALA A 123 3.44 5.77 1.56
C ALA A 123 1.94 5.48 1.76
N GLU A 124 1.33 5.94 2.86
CA GLU A 124 -0.04 5.62 3.23
C GLU A 124 -0.30 4.11 3.27
N TRP A 125 0.75 3.36 3.59
CA TRP A 125 0.77 1.92 3.62
C TRP A 125 0.83 1.45 5.06
N GLU A 126 0.21 0.31 5.34
CA GLU A 126 0.18 -0.34 6.65
C GLU A 126 1.52 -0.21 7.39
N MET A 127 1.51 0.49 8.53
CA MET A 127 2.66 0.74 9.41
C MET A 127 3.90 1.34 8.70
N GLY A 128 3.70 2.08 7.62
CA GLY A 128 4.79 2.65 6.83
C GLY A 128 5.67 1.60 6.18
N GLY A 129 5.12 0.42 5.88
CA GLY A 129 5.84 -0.73 5.32
C GLY A 129 6.60 -1.56 6.35
N LEU A 130 6.65 -1.16 7.62
CA LEU A 130 7.29 -1.94 8.67
C LEU A 130 6.44 -3.16 9.05
N PRO A 131 7.03 -4.34 9.30
CA PRO A 131 6.25 -5.49 9.74
C PRO A 131 5.75 -5.35 11.17
N ALA A 132 4.46 -5.62 11.39
CA ALA A 132 3.84 -5.54 12.71
C ALA A 132 4.43 -6.52 13.74
N TRP A 133 5.10 -7.59 13.30
CA TRP A 133 5.79 -8.50 14.21
C TRP A 133 6.93 -7.83 14.98
N LEU A 134 7.45 -6.68 14.51
CA LEU A 134 8.42 -5.86 15.25
C LEU A 134 7.88 -5.43 16.62
N LEU A 135 6.58 -5.16 16.72
CA LEU A 135 5.92 -4.72 17.95
C LEU A 135 5.79 -5.84 19.01
N GLN A 136 6.14 -7.09 18.68
CA GLN A 136 6.27 -8.14 19.70
C GLN A 136 7.44 -7.88 20.65
N LYS A 137 8.43 -7.09 20.22
CA LYS A 137 9.55 -6.65 21.06
C LYS A 137 9.07 -5.53 21.98
N PRO A 138 9.04 -5.76 23.31
CA PRO A 138 8.54 -4.75 24.23
C PRO A 138 9.45 -3.53 24.20
N ASN A 139 8.85 -2.33 24.18
CA ASN A 139 9.53 -1.04 24.18
C ASN A 139 10.38 -0.73 22.93
N ILE A 140 10.20 -1.45 21.82
CA ILE A 140 10.92 -1.17 20.58
C ILE A 140 10.69 0.28 20.14
N ILE A 141 11.78 0.99 19.83
CA ILE A 141 11.72 2.33 19.26
C ILE A 141 12.04 2.24 17.77
N LEU A 142 10.99 2.16 16.96
CA LEU A 142 11.12 2.09 15.51
C LEU A 142 11.87 3.30 14.95
N ARG A 143 12.59 3.06 13.85
CA ARG A 143 13.38 4.07 13.12
C ARG A 143 14.44 4.74 14.01
N THR A 144 15.09 3.97 14.88
CA THR A 144 16.21 4.45 15.72
C THR A 144 17.32 3.40 15.81
N ALA A 145 18.38 3.69 16.57
CA ALA A 145 19.44 2.72 16.86
C ALA A 145 19.09 1.71 17.96
N ASP A 146 17.81 1.57 18.30
CA ASP A 146 17.29 0.46 19.11
C ASP A 146 17.85 -0.88 18.60
N THR A 147 18.39 -1.68 19.53
CA THR A 147 19.12 -2.90 19.20
C THR A 147 18.24 -3.97 18.54
N ASP A 148 16.99 -4.10 18.97
CA ASP A 148 16.04 -5.06 18.38
C ASP A 148 15.62 -4.59 16.99
N TYR A 149 15.35 -3.30 16.82
CA TYR A 149 14.97 -2.72 15.52
C TYR A 149 16.11 -2.82 14.50
N ILE A 150 17.33 -2.37 14.85
CA ILE A 150 18.48 -2.42 13.95
C ILE A 150 18.82 -3.85 13.55
N GLN A 151 18.70 -4.82 14.47
CA GLN A 151 18.96 -6.22 14.14
C GLN A 151 17.96 -6.74 13.12
N ALA A 152 16.66 -6.47 13.31
CA ALA A 152 15.62 -6.86 12.37
C ALA A 152 15.81 -6.21 10.99
N VAL A 153 16.10 -4.90 10.96
CA VAL A 153 16.42 -4.16 9.73
C VAL A 153 17.65 -4.75 9.02
N SER A 154 18.70 -5.08 9.77
CA SER A 154 19.93 -5.66 9.19
C SER A 154 19.66 -7.02 8.56
N ASN A 155 18.84 -7.85 9.19
CA ASN A 155 18.43 -9.15 8.66
C ASN A 155 17.65 -8.98 7.35
N TRP A 156 16.67 -8.07 7.33
CA TRP A 156 15.88 -7.78 6.13
C TRP A 156 16.73 -7.26 4.97
N LEU A 157 17.57 -6.26 5.22
CA LEU A 157 18.40 -5.66 4.18
C LEU A 157 19.48 -6.62 3.65
N THR A 158 19.92 -7.58 4.47
CA THR A 158 20.81 -8.68 4.02
C THR A 158 20.11 -9.62 3.04
N VAL A 159 18.78 -9.68 3.03
CA VAL A 159 18.00 -10.41 2.02
C VAL A 159 17.75 -9.53 0.79
N LEU A 160 17.26 -8.32 0.99
CA LEU A 160 16.82 -7.45 -0.09
C LEU A 160 17.97 -6.91 -0.95
N LEU A 161 18.99 -6.32 -0.33
CA LEU A 161 20.01 -5.57 -1.07
C LEU A 161 20.86 -6.44 -2.01
N PRO A 162 21.26 -7.68 -1.64
CA PRO A 162 21.91 -8.58 -2.59
C PRO A 162 21.06 -8.93 -3.81
N ARG A 163 19.73 -9.02 -3.67
CA ARG A 163 18.82 -9.23 -4.81
C ARG A 163 18.75 -8.00 -5.71
N MET A 164 18.88 -6.80 -5.16
CA MET A 164 18.85 -5.54 -5.91
C MET A 164 20.18 -5.23 -6.61
N LYS A 165 21.31 -5.75 -6.10
CA LYS A 165 22.65 -5.47 -6.64
C LYS A 165 22.79 -5.76 -8.15
N PRO A 166 22.33 -6.90 -8.71
CA PRO A 166 22.39 -7.14 -10.16
C PRO A 166 21.58 -6.15 -10.98
N TRP A 167 20.54 -5.55 -10.37
CA TRP A 167 19.66 -4.58 -11.01
C TRP A 167 20.23 -3.15 -11.01
N LEU A 168 21.36 -2.89 -10.34
CA LEU A 168 22.06 -1.61 -10.42
C LEU A 168 22.52 -1.33 -11.86
N TYR A 169 22.43 -0.08 -12.28
CA TYR A 169 22.77 0.37 -13.62
C TYR A 169 24.22 0.04 -14.00
N ILE A 170 25.15 0.19 -13.06
CA ILE A 170 26.57 -0.17 -13.20
C ILE A 170 26.79 -1.68 -13.41
N ASN A 171 25.87 -2.51 -12.91
CA ASN A 171 25.91 -3.98 -13.03
C ASN A 171 25.08 -4.50 -14.21
N GLY A 172 24.56 -3.62 -15.07
CA GLY A 172 23.79 -3.99 -16.25
C GLY A 172 22.26 -3.93 -16.08
N GLY A 173 21.75 -3.66 -14.88
CA GLY A 173 20.32 -3.47 -14.62
C GLY A 173 19.84 -2.05 -14.92
N ASN A 174 18.74 -1.60 -14.31
CA ASN A 174 18.12 -0.29 -14.58
C ASN A 174 17.98 0.62 -13.36
N ILE A 175 18.42 0.21 -12.16
CA ILE A 175 18.40 1.04 -10.95
C ILE A 175 19.56 2.04 -11.00
N ILE A 176 19.24 3.34 -11.05
CA ILE A 176 20.22 4.43 -11.15
C ILE A 176 20.54 5.08 -9.81
N SER A 177 19.60 5.08 -8.87
CA SER A 177 19.79 5.62 -7.53
C SER A 177 18.92 4.88 -6.52
N VAL A 178 19.34 4.91 -5.26
CA VAL A 178 18.67 4.20 -4.17
C VAL A 178 18.51 5.14 -2.97
N GLN A 179 17.27 5.31 -2.50
CA GLN A 179 17.02 6.10 -1.30
C GLN A 179 17.36 5.30 -0.05
N VAL A 180 17.88 5.98 0.97
CA VAL A 180 18.07 5.43 2.31
C VAL A 180 17.05 6.07 3.24
N GLU A 181 16.25 5.24 3.94
CA GLU A 181 15.15 5.72 4.77
C GLU A 181 14.09 6.50 3.95
N ASN A 182 13.21 7.24 4.61
CA ASN A 182 12.11 8.01 4.06
C ASN A 182 11.67 9.16 4.97
N GLU A 183 11.95 10.40 4.58
CA GLU A 183 11.58 11.60 5.35
C GLU A 183 11.93 11.47 6.82
N TYR A 184 13.17 11.06 7.09
CA TYR A 184 13.62 10.82 8.46
C TYR A 184 13.60 12.11 9.29
N GLY A 185 13.76 13.25 8.64
CA GLY A 185 13.62 14.58 9.20
C GLY A 185 12.24 14.87 9.81
N SER A 186 11.20 14.22 9.30
CA SER A 186 9.83 14.35 9.79
C SER A 186 9.58 13.49 11.05
N TYR A 187 10.52 12.60 11.39
CA TYR A 187 10.44 11.73 12.56
C TYR A 187 11.13 12.34 13.78
N PHE A 188 10.53 12.17 14.96
CA PHE A 188 10.95 12.87 16.17
C PHE A 188 12.35 12.48 16.68
N ALA A 189 12.85 11.29 16.30
CA ALA A 189 14.02 10.71 16.94
C ALA A 189 15.33 11.40 16.56
N CYS A 190 15.48 11.86 15.30
CA CYS A 190 16.69 12.50 14.79
C CYS A 190 17.99 11.71 15.12
N ASP A 191 17.91 10.37 15.09
CA ASP A 191 19.02 9.49 15.45
C ASP A 191 19.95 9.24 14.26
N TYR A 192 21.11 9.89 14.24
CA TYR A 192 22.12 9.70 13.20
C TYR A 192 22.89 8.38 13.29
N ASN A 193 22.90 7.68 14.44
CA ASN A 193 23.53 6.37 14.51
C ASN A 193 22.75 5.37 13.67
N TYR A 194 21.41 5.46 13.71
CA TYR A 194 20.54 4.72 12.81
C TYR A 194 20.82 5.02 11.33
N MET A 195 20.84 6.30 10.95
CA MET A 195 21.09 6.69 9.55
C MET A 195 22.47 6.26 9.06
N ARG A 196 23.52 6.36 9.91
CA ARG A 196 24.86 5.85 9.58
C ARG A 196 24.90 4.34 9.44
N HIS A 197 24.15 3.61 10.27
CA HIS A 197 24.02 2.15 10.17
C HIS A 197 23.41 1.74 8.83
N LEU A 198 22.29 2.38 8.44
CA LEU A 198 21.68 2.15 7.13
C LEU A 198 22.64 2.47 5.98
N ARG A 199 23.28 3.64 5.99
CA ARG A 199 24.29 4.01 4.98
C ARG A 199 25.36 2.93 4.86
N THR A 200 25.85 2.41 5.98
CA THR A 200 26.89 1.37 6.01
C THR A 200 26.41 0.08 5.37
N LEU A 201 25.21 -0.39 5.70
CA LEU A 201 24.63 -1.59 5.08
C LEU A 201 24.43 -1.42 3.57
N PHE A 202 23.88 -0.28 3.14
CA PHE A 202 23.64 -0.02 1.72
C PHE A 202 24.96 0.04 0.95
N ARG A 203 25.98 0.73 1.46
CA ARG A 203 27.32 0.75 0.86
C ARG A 203 27.95 -0.64 0.80
N TRP A 204 27.85 -1.40 1.87
CA TRP A 204 28.39 -2.75 1.94
C TRP A 204 27.83 -3.67 0.84
N PHE A 205 26.51 -3.66 0.64
CA PHE A 205 25.88 -4.54 -0.34
C PHE A 205 25.89 -3.99 -1.77
N LEU A 206 25.62 -2.69 -1.95
CA LEU A 206 25.42 -2.05 -3.26
C LEU A 206 26.68 -1.42 -3.85
N GLY A 207 27.74 -1.20 -3.05
CA GLY A 207 28.98 -0.58 -3.50
C GLY A 207 29.04 0.94 -3.33
N GLU A 208 30.26 1.49 -3.41
CA GLU A 208 30.54 2.92 -3.25
C GLU A 208 30.11 3.75 -4.45
N GLU A 209 30.00 3.14 -5.63
CA GLU A 209 29.61 3.81 -6.87
C GLU A 209 28.10 4.09 -6.97
N THR A 210 27.27 3.42 -6.15
CA THR A 210 25.82 3.61 -6.17
C THR A 210 25.47 5.01 -5.67
N VAL A 211 24.64 5.74 -6.41
CA VAL A 211 24.10 7.02 -5.92
C VAL A 211 23.05 6.72 -4.84
N LEU A 212 23.44 6.95 -3.59
CA LEU A 212 22.54 6.90 -2.43
C LEU A 212 22.06 8.30 -2.09
N PHE A 213 20.78 8.43 -1.74
CA PHE A 213 20.16 9.72 -1.43
C PHE A 213 19.16 9.64 -0.28
N THR A 214 18.78 10.79 0.28
CA THR A 214 17.64 10.95 1.20
C THR A 214 16.60 11.89 0.60
N THR A 215 15.36 11.78 1.04
CA THR A 215 14.27 12.70 0.70
C THR A 215 13.64 13.16 2.00
N ASP A 216 13.48 14.47 2.14
CA ASP A 216 12.85 15.08 3.30
C ASP A 216 12.00 16.28 2.88
N GLY A 217 10.99 16.57 3.71
CA GLY A 217 10.14 17.74 3.56
C GLY A 217 10.94 19.04 3.46
N ASN A 218 10.36 19.99 2.74
CA ASN A 218 10.98 21.26 2.39
C ASN A 218 11.00 22.28 3.56
N THR A 219 11.47 21.87 4.74
CA THR A 219 11.72 22.72 5.91
C THR A 219 13.14 22.51 6.46
N ASP A 220 13.70 23.53 7.12
CA ASP A 220 15.04 23.41 7.73
C ASP A 220 15.12 22.36 8.83
N ARG A 221 14.02 22.18 9.56
CA ARG A 221 13.93 21.19 10.64
C ARG A 221 14.05 19.77 10.08
N GLU A 222 13.29 19.48 9.04
CA GLU A 222 13.28 18.15 8.40
C GLU A 222 14.63 17.89 7.75
N MET A 223 15.12 18.82 6.92
CA MET A 223 16.43 18.69 6.29
C MET A 223 17.58 18.53 7.29
N THR A 224 17.53 19.18 8.45
CA THR A 224 18.57 19.01 9.48
C THR A 224 18.65 17.56 9.94
N CYS A 225 17.52 16.96 10.33
CA CYS A 225 17.51 15.61 10.90
C CYS A 225 17.54 14.48 9.85
N GLY A 226 17.09 14.75 8.62
CA GLY A 226 17.01 13.74 7.57
C GLY A 226 18.25 13.60 6.70
N THR A 227 19.08 14.64 6.62
CA THR A 227 20.29 14.62 5.80
C THR A 227 21.48 13.96 6.51
N LEU A 228 22.34 13.30 5.74
CA LEU A 228 23.55 12.68 6.26
C LEU A 228 24.67 12.73 5.21
N GLU A 229 25.86 13.16 5.61
CA GLU A 229 27.05 13.16 4.75
C GLU A 229 27.24 11.82 4.02
N GLY A 230 27.52 11.86 2.72
CA GLY A 230 27.69 10.67 1.88
C GLY A 230 26.39 10.07 1.32
N LEU A 231 25.24 10.64 1.69
CA LEU A 231 23.94 10.46 1.05
C LEU A 231 23.53 11.80 0.44
N TYR A 232 23.19 11.84 -0.85
CA TYR A 232 22.78 13.09 -1.50
C TYR A 232 21.42 13.56 -0.98
N ALA A 233 21.30 14.80 -0.52
CA ALA A 233 20.03 15.30 -0.01
C ALA A 233 19.09 15.80 -1.13
N THR A 234 17.89 15.26 -1.17
CA THR A 234 16.80 15.71 -2.04
C THR A 234 15.62 16.20 -1.20
N ILE A 235 14.69 16.88 -1.82
CA ILE A 235 13.49 17.42 -1.15
C ILE A 235 12.22 16.89 -1.80
N ASP A 236 11.10 17.02 -1.11
CA ASP A 236 9.75 16.90 -1.68
C ASP A 236 8.92 18.18 -1.48
N PHE A 237 7.97 18.42 -2.38
CA PHE A 237 6.98 19.49 -2.29
C PHE A 237 5.92 19.40 -3.39
N GLY A 238 4.74 19.98 -3.12
CA GLY A 238 3.58 19.96 -4.02
C GLY A 238 3.38 21.25 -4.82
N THR A 239 2.19 21.38 -5.39
CA THR A 239 1.85 22.50 -6.29
C THR A 239 1.64 23.85 -5.60
N GLU A 240 1.49 23.86 -4.27
CA GLU A 240 1.28 25.08 -3.47
C GLU A 240 2.60 25.76 -3.04
N ASN A 241 3.74 25.12 -3.28
CA ASN A 241 5.04 25.64 -2.89
C ASN A 241 5.67 26.49 -4.01
N ASN A 242 6.44 27.51 -3.62
CA ASN A 242 7.31 28.24 -4.56
C ASN A 242 8.53 27.38 -4.91
N VAL A 243 8.71 27.10 -6.20
CA VAL A 243 9.78 26.21 -6.70
C VAL A 243 11.19 26.76 -6.41
N THR A 244 11.38 28.07 -6.56
CA THR A 244 12.69 28.70 -6.32
C THR A 244 13.06 28.64 -4.85
N ASP A 245 12.11 28.94 -3.95
CA ASP A 245 12.35 28.87 -2.51
C ASP A 245 12.62 27.43 -2.07
N ALA A 246 11.87 26.47 -2.61
CA ALA A 246 12.05 25.05 -2.31
C ALA A 246 13.46 24.57 -2.67
N PHE A 247 13.90 24.77 -3.90
CA PHE A 247 15.25 24.40 -4.31
C PHE A 247 16.34 25.25 -3.66
N GLY A 248 16.02 26.50 -3.29
CA GLY A 248 16.87 27.32 -2.42
C GLY A 248 17.14 26.64 -1.07
N ARG A 249 16.15 25.91 -0.52
CA ARG A 249 16.37 25.10 0.69
C ARG A 249 17.26 23.90 0.42
N GLN A 250 17.02 23.13 -0.64
CA GLN A 250 17.90 22.01 -1.02
C GLN A 250 19.36 22.48 -1.12
N ARG A 251 19.59 23.64 -1.76
CA ARG A 251 20.93 24.23 -1.94
C ARG A 251 21.67 24.58 -0.65
N ARG A 252 20.97 24.73 0.48
CA ARG A 252 21.63 24.94 1.78
C ARG A 252 22.29 23.67 2.33
N PHE A 253 21.76 22.51 1.97
CA PHE A 253 22.26 21.20 2.39
C PHE A 253 23.10 20.53 1.30
N GLU A 254 22.81 20.83 0.04
CA GLU A 254 23.59 20.41 -1.14
C GLU A 254 23.95 21.64 -2.00
N PRO A 255 25.02 22.38 -1.62
CA PRO A 255 25.45 23.58 -2.35
C PRO A 255 25.73 23.36 -3.84
N SER A 256 26.00 22.10 -4.22
CA SER A 256 26.23 21.67 -5.59
C SER A 256 25.57 20.32 -5.88
N GLY A 257 25.54 19.92 -7.16
CA GLY A 257 24.82 18.73 -7.64
C GLY A 257 23.40 19.04 -8.16
N PRO A 258 22.68 18.04 -8.67
CA PRO A 258 21.38 18.22 -9.32
C PRO A 258 20.28 18.71 -8.36
N LEU A 259 19.44 19.61 -8.83
CA LEU A 259 18.17 19.88 -8.15
C LEU A 259 17.25 18.68 -8.31
N VAL A 260 16.63 18.24 -7.22
CA VAL A 260 15.78 17.06 -7.20
C VAL A 260 14.55 17.29 -6.34
N ASN A 261 13.37 17.15 -6.95
CA ASN A 261 12.12 16.92 -6.23
C ASN A 261 11.76 15.43 -6.34
N SER A 262 11.93 14.68 -5.25
CA SER A 262 11.72 13.23 -5.20
C SER A 262 10.25 12.83 -5.02
N GLU A 263 9.40 13.76 -4.59
CA GLU A 263 7.93 13.60 -4.51
C GLU A 263 7.23 14.90 -4.87
N PHE A 264 7.00 15.09 -6.17
CA PHE A 264 6.11 16.13 -6.67
C PHE A 264 4.67 15.64 -6.64
N TYR A 265 3.89 16.14 -5.67
CA TYR A 265 2.53 15.69 -5.41
C TYR A 265 1.55 16.06 -6.55
N THR A 266 1.14 15.07 -7.34
CA THR A 266 0.20 15.22 -8.48
C THR A 266 -1.27 15.27 -8.06
N GLY A 267 -1.53 14.84 -6.84
CA GLY A 267 -2.81 14.75 -6.16
C GLY A 267 -2.56 14.52 -4.67
N TRP A 268 -3.43 13.80 -3.95
CA TRP A 268 -3.24 13.54 -2.52
C TRP A 268 -3.98 12.28 -2.05
N LEU A 269 -3.69 11.83 -0.82
CA LEU A 269 -4.35 10.69 -0.20
C LEU A 269 -5.75 11.03 0.33
N ASP A 270 -6.57 9.99 0.53
CA ASP A 270 -7.91 10.07 1.10
C ASP A 270 -8.03 9.29 2.42
N HIS A 271 -8.83 9.83 3.34
CA HIS A 271 -9.27 9.12 4.55
C HIS A 271 -10.78 8.85 4.51
N TRP A 272 -11.21 7.79 5.19
CA TRP A 272 -12.64 7.52 5.35
C TRP A 272 -13.34 8.65 6.12
N GLY A 273 -14.34 9.26 5.49
CA GLY A 273 -15.15 10.37 6.02
C GLY A 273 -14.71 11.76 5.54
N ASP A 274 -13.58 11.87 4.84
CA ASP A 274 -13.11 13.13 4.25
C ASP A 274 -13.64 13.28 2.80
N GLN A 275 -13.42 14.43 2.16
CA GLN A 275 -13.71 14.61 0.74
C GLN A 275 -12.58 14.00 -0.11
N HIS A 276 -12.92 13.49 -1.30
CA HIS A 276 -11.91 12.99 -2.25
C HIS A 276 -10.96 14.13 -2.64
N ALA A 277 -9.67 13.92 -2.44
CA ALA A 277 -8.65 14.92 -2.73
C ALA A 277 -8.39 15.03 -4.23
N VAL A 278 -8.39 16.27 -4.74
CA VAL A 278 -8.18 16.58 -6.16
C VAL A 278 -7.23 17.77 -6.28
N VAL A 279 -6.28 17.70 -7.22
CA VAL A 279 -5.33 18.77 -7.55
C VAL A 279 -5.47 19.15 -9.02
N ASP A 280 -5.67 20.45 -9.29
CA ASP A 280 -5.90 20.97 -10.66
C ASP A 280 -4.72 20.65 -11.59
N SER A 281 -5.01 19.99 -12.72
CA SER A 281 -4.05 19.62 -13.75
C SER A 281 -3.20 20.79 -14.26
N ARG A 282 -3.74 22.02 -14.32
CA ARG A 282 -3.00 23.23 -14.72
C ARG A 282 -1.95 23.62 -13.69
N LYS A 283 -2.25 23.47 -12.40
CA LYS A 283 -1.26 23.71 -11.34
C LYS A 283 -0.14 22.69 -11.44
N VAL A 284 -0.48 21.42 -11.64
CA VAL A 284 0.50 20.33 -11.84
C VAL A 284 1.40 20.61 -13.04
N SER A 285 0.81 20.91 -14.20
CA SER A 285 1.57 21.22 -15.43
C SER A 285 2.47 22.44 -15.27
N ARG A 286 1.98 23.52 -14.66
CA ARG A 286 2.78 24.75 -14.45
C ARG A 286 3.99 24.49 -13.57
N VAL A 287 3.80 23.86 -12.41
CA VAL A 287 4.90 23.62 -11.46
C VAL A 287 5.89 22.59 -12.03
N LEU A 288 5.42 21.59 -12.79
CA LEU A 288 6.28 20.68 -13.54
C LEU A 288 7.15 21.43 -14.56
N ASP A 289 6.55 22.32 -15.36
CA ASP A 289 7.25 23.13 -16.35
C ASP A 289 8.35 24.00 -15.70
N GLU A 290 8.03 24.69 -14.60
CA GLU A 290 8.99 25.49 -13.82
C GLU A 290 10.18 24.65 -13.35
N MET A 291 9.94 23.46 -12.78
CA MET A 291 11.02 22.57 -12.32
C MET A 291 11.89 22.06 -13.48
N LEU A 292 11.28 21.65 -14.59
CA LEU A 292 12.02 21.14 -15.75
C LEU A 292 12.84 22.25 -16.42
N ALA A 293 12.31 23.47 -16.51
CA ALA A 293 13.02 24.64 -17.03
C ALA A 293 14.23 25.03 -16.18
N MET A 294 14.19 24.77 -14.87
CA MET A 294 15.35 24.91 -13.97
C MET A 294 16.39 23.79 -14.10
N GLY A 295 16.12 22.76 -14.93
CA GLY A 295 16.98 21.58 -15.06
C GLY A 295 16.87 20.60 -13.88
N ALA A 296 15.86 20.75 -13.01
CA ALA A 296 15.67 19.85 -11.88
C ALA A 296 15.19 18.48 -12.37
N SER A 297 15.72 17.41 -11.77
CA SER A 297 15.13 16.10 -11.93
C SER A 297 13.90 15.99 -11.02
N VAL A 298 12.85 15.35 -11.50
CA VAL A 298 11.55 15.33 -10.81
C VAL A 298 10.98 13.93 -10.82
N ASN A 299 10.39 13.53 -9.70
CA ASN A 299 9.52 12.37 -9.62
C ASN A 299 8.10 12.78 -9.24
N MET A 300 7.13 12.46 -10.09
CA MET A 300 5.71 12.70 -9.85
C MET A 300 5.13 11.63 -8.90
N TYR A 301 4.71 12.03 -7.70
CA TYR A 301 4.12 11.17 -6.69
C TYR A 301 2.60 11.48 -6.56
N MET A 302 1.68 10.59 -6.85
CA MET A 302 1.82 9.36 -7.62
C MET A 302 1.72 9.62 -9.13
N PHE A 303 2.28 8.74 -9.96
CA PHE A 303 1.94 8.73 -11.39
C PHE A 303 0.79 7.76 -11.67
N GLU A 304 0.83 6.58 -11.05
CA GLU A 304 -0.33 5.71 -10.84
C GLU A 304 -0.31 5.27 -9.38
N GLY A 305 -1.38 5.54 -8.64
CA GLY A 305 -1.45 5.14 -7.24
C GLY A 305 -1.92 3.70 -7.05
N GLY A 306 -3.01 3.29 -7.71
CA GLY A 306 -3.53 1.91 -7.67
C GLY A 306 -4.48 1.66 -6.47
N THR A 307 -4.38 0.48 -5.85
CA THR A 307 -5.32 0.04 -4.80
C THR A 307 -4.59 -0.51 -3.57
N ASN A 308 -5.05 -0.13 -2.37
CA ASN A 308 -4.69 -0.76 -1.10
C ASN A 308 -5.51 -2.04 -0.90
N PHE A 309 -5.18 -3.11 -1.63
CA PHE A 309 -5.87 -4.41 -1.49
C PHE A 309 -5.76 -4.98 -0.07
N GLY A 310 -6.71 -5.85 0.31
CA GLY A 310 -6.71 -6.51 1.60
C GLY A 310 -6.74 -5.54 2.78
N TYR A 311 -5.68 -5.55 3.58
CA TYR A 311 -5.52 -4.69 4.77
C TYR A 311 -4.30 -3.78 4.67
N TRP A 312 -3.82 -3.50 3.45
CA TRP A 312 -2.56 -2.78 3.25
C TRP A 312 -2.65 -1.27 3.38
N ASN A 313 -3.84 -0.71 3.62
CA ASN A 313 -4.01 0.71 3.86
C ASN A 313 -3.28 1.13 5.15
N GLY A 314 -2.64 2.29 5.13
CA GLY A 314 -2.14 2.94 6.34
C GLY A 314 -3.23 3.71 7.08
N ALA A 315 -2.79 4.48 8.08
CA ALA A 315 -3.59 5.48 8.76
C ALA A 315 -2.72 6.67 9.20
N ASP A 316 -3.34 7.82 9.41
CA ASP A 316 -2.70 8.96 10.05
C ASP A 316 -3.24 9.17 11.46
N HIS A 317 -2.43 9.78 12.32
CA HIS A 317 -2.85 10.17 13.64
C HIS A 317 -2.21 11.50 14.05
N ASP A 318 -2.81 12.59 13.56
CA ASP A 318 -2.54 13.93 14.02
C ASP A 318 -3.29 14.20 15.34
N THR A 319 -4.45 14.83 15.27
CA THR A 319 -5.42 15.07 16.34
C THR A 319 -6.27 13.84 16.63
N ARG A 320 -6.60 13.04 15.62
CA ARG A 320 -7.41 11.82 15.72
C ARG A 320 -6.91 10.75 14.75
N PHE A 321 -7.22 9.50 15.03
CA PHE A 321 -6.99 8.40 14.10
C PHE A 321 -7.85 8.53 12.84
N ARG A 322 -7.21 8.47 11.66
CA ARG A 322 -7.85 8.52 10.35
C ARG A 322 -7.29 7.41 9.45
N SER A 323 -8.14 6.46 9.10
CA SER A 323 -7.77 5.33 8.23
C SER A 323 -7.81 5.75 6.77
N VAL A 324 -6.75 5.41 6.01
CA VAL A 324 -6.68 5.64 4.57
C VAL A 324 -7.66 4.71 3.85
N VAL A 325 -8.29 5.21 2.78
CA VAL A 325 -9.28 4.42 2.03
C VAL A 325 -8.65 3.28 1.22
N THR A 326 -9.48 2.40 0.66
CA THR A 326 -8.99 1.26 -0.14
C THR A 326 -8.49 1.71 -1.50
N SER A 327 -9.18 2.64 -2.15
CA SER A 327 -8.66 3.27 -3.36
C SER A 327 -7.38 4.03 -3.02
N TYR A 328 -6.37 3.92 -3.87
CA TYR A 328 -5.24 4.82 -3.86
C TYR A 328 -5.15 5.49 -5.23
N ASP A 329 -6.30 5.89 -5.79
CA ASP A 329 -6.39 6.62 -7.06
C ASP A 329 -5.50 7.89 -7.05
N TYR A 330 -5.49 8.57 -5.90
CA TYR A 330 -4.66 9.73 -5.61
C TYR A 330 -4.97 10.95 -6.50
N ASP A 331 -6.00 10.93 -7.35
CA ASP A 331 -6.15 11.86 -8.47
C ASP A 331 -4.89 11.88 -9.35
N ALA A 332 -4.25 10.71 -9.50
CA ALA A 332 -3.01 10.57 -10.23
C ALA A 332 -3.22 10.69 -11.76
N PRO A 333 -2.15 10.97 -12.53
CA PRO A 333 -2.20 10.99 -14.00
C PRO A 333 -2.80 9.70 -14.61
N LEU A 334 -2.52 8.54 -14.02
CA LEU A 334 -3.27 7.30 -14.27
C LEU A 334 -4.18 7.04 -13.07
N SER A 335 -5.48 6.84 -13.35
CA SER A 335 -6.47 6.51 -12.30
C SER A 335 -6.13 5.19 -11.57
N GLU A 336 -6.88 4.83 -10.53
CA GLU A 336 -6.80 3.54 -9.83
C GLU A 336 -6.80 2.32 -10.79
N ALA A 337 -7.64 2.35 -11.84
CA ALA A 337 -7.71 1.28 -12.84
C ALA A 337 -6.69 1.40 -14.00
N GLY A 338 -5.75 2.36 -13.93
CA GLY A 338 -4.74 2.61 -14.95
C GLY A 338 -5.24 3.35 -16.19
N ASP A 339 -6.33 4.13 -16.08
CA ASP A 339 -6.91 4.84 -17.23
C ASP A 339 -6.15 6.17 -17.46
N PRO A 340 -5.73 6.50 -18.70
CA PRO A 340 -5.13 7.79 -19.01
C PRO A 340 -6.11 8.95 -18.79
N THR A 341 -5.76 9.88 -17.89
CA THR A 341 -6.59 11.05 -17.56
C THR A 341 -6.20 12.27 -18.39
N GLU A 342 -7.01 13.34 -18.32
CA GLU A 342 -6.63 14.65 -18.85
C GLU A 342 -5.32 15.19 -18.25
N LYS A 343 -5.07 14.90 -16.97
CA LYS A 343 -3.84 15.28 -16.27
C LYS A 343 -2.61 14.61 -16.88
N LEU A 344 -2.70 13.34 -17.28
CA LEU A 344 -1.61 12.65 -17.99
C LEU A 344 -1.28 13.33 -19.32
N PHE A 345 -2.28 13.69 -20.11
CA PHE A 345 -2.04 14.34 -21.40
C PHE A 345 -1.43 15.75 -21.21
N ALA A 346 -1.88 16.50 -20.20
CA ALA A 346 -1.30 17.79 -19.86
C ALA A 346 0.17 17.68 -19.40
N ILE A 347 0.51 16.67 -18.59
CA ILE A 347 1.90 16.36 -18.19
C ILE A 347 2.74 15.97 -19.42
N ARG A 348 2.22 15.10 -20.28
CA ARG A 348 2.89 14.71 -21.53
C ARG A 348 3.22 15.91 -22.41
N ASP A 349 2.31 16.88 -22.51
CA ASP A 349 2.53 18.08 -23.31
C ASP A 349 3.58 19.02 -22.72
N VAL A 350 3.74 19.07 -21.40
CA VAL A 350 4.88 19.73 -20.75
C VAL A 350 6.17 18.99 -21.09
N ILE A 351 6.23 17.67 -20.88
CA ILE A 351 7.45 16.88 -21.11
C ILE A 351 7.97 17.00 -22.55
N LYS A 352 7.06 17.04 -23.55
CA LYS A 352 7.40 17.24 -24.97
C LYS A 352 8.21 18.51 -25.25
N GLN A 353 8.11 19.54 -24.40
CA GLN A 353 8.86 20.79 -24.57
C GLN A 353 10.34 20.64 -24.19
N PHE A 354 10.66 19.65 -23.34
CA PHE A 354 12.01 19.45 -22.81
C PHE A 354 12.74 18.26 -23.42
N ARG A 355 12.00 17.31 -24.02
CA ARG A 355 12.59 16.11 -24.64
C ARG A 355 11.66 15.47 -25.65
N ASP A 356 12.26 14.65 -26.51
CA ASP A 356 11.51 13.74 -27.36
C ASP A 356 10.74 12.72 -26.51
N VAL A 357 9.48 12.52 -26.89
CA VAL A 357 8.60 11.51 -26.30
C VAL A 357 8.34 10.38 -27.30
N PRO A 358 8.05 9.15 -26.84
CA PRO A 358 7.73 8.05 -27.74
C PRO A 358 6.58 8.38 -28.70
N SER A 359 6.76 8.03 -29.97
CA SER A 359 5.77 8.15 -31.03
C SER A 359 4.73 7.02 -30.94
N GLY A 360 3.51 7.29 -31.44
CA GLY A 360 2.42 6.31 -31.45
C GLY A 360 1.31 6.67 -30.45
N PRO A 361 0.18 5.95 -30.51
CA PRO A 361 -0.95 6.22 -29.64
C PRO A 361 -0.65 5.81 -28.18
N MET A 362 -1.20 6.56 -27.24
CA MET A 362 -1.26 6.15 -25.84
C MET A 362 -2.07 4.84 -25.74
N PRO A 363 -1.56 3.79 -25.04
CA PRO A 363 -2.36 2.60 -24.76
C PRO A 363 -3.68 3.01 -24.08
N PRO A 364 -4.83 2.45 -24.51
CA PRO A 364 -6.13 2.89 -24.03
C PRO A 364 -6.38 2.47 -22.57
N ALA A 365 -7.44 3.03 -21.98
CA ALA A 365 -8.06 2.49 -20.79
C ALA A 365 -8.41 1.00 -20.99
N THR A 366 -8.29 0.20 -19.93
CA THR A 366 -8.76 -1.20 -19.98
C THR A 366 -10.27 -1.23 -20.14
N PRO A 367 -10.84 -2.21 -20.87
CA PRO A 367 -12.28 -2.33 -21.00
C PRO A 367 -12.92 -2.57 -19.64
N LYS A 368 -14.00 -1.83 -19.33
CA LYS A 368 -14.80 -1.97 -18.11
C LYS A 368 -16.15 -2.59 -18.45
N PHE A 369 -16.69 -3.43 -17.57
CA PHE A 369 -18.01 -4.05 -17.75
C PHE A 369 -18.89 -3.94 -16.52
N ALA A 370 -20.17 -3.63 -16.73
CA ALA A 370 -21.18 -3.63 -15.68
C ALA A 370 -21.86 -5.02 -15.61
N TYR A 371 -21.34 -5.91 -14.75
CA TYR A 371 -21.92 -7.25 -14.57
C TYR A 371 -23.31 -7.23 -13.91
N GLY A 372 -23.73 -6.08 -13.37
CA GLY A 372 -25.08 -5.87 -12.86
C GLY A 372 -25.28 -6.33 -11.43
N LEU A 373 -26.54 -6.58 -11.06
CA LEU A 373 -26.94 -6.89 -9.70
C LEU A 373 -26.63 -8.35 -9.36
N LEU A 374 -26.04 -8.57 -8.19
CA LEU A 374 -25.82 -9.88 -7.60
C LEU A 374 -26.56 -9.97 -6.27
N LEU A 375 -27.42 -10.99 -6.14
CA LEU A 375 -28.07 -11.33 -4.88
C LEU A 375 -27.10 -12.09 -3.97
N MET A 376 -27.02 -11.67 -2.72
CA MET A 376 -26.22 -12.27 -1.66
C MET A 376 -27.10 -13.12 -0.75
N LYS A 377 -26.52 -14.15 -0.17
CA LYS A 377 -27.13 -15.04 0.82
C LYS A 377 -26.40 -14.91 2.14
N ARG A 378 -27.14 -14.83 3.24
CA ARG A 378 -26.57 -14.84 4.60
C ARG A 378 -25.91 -16.18 4.86
N VAL A 379 -24.70 -16.14 5.43
CA VAL A 379 -23.93 -17.32 5.83
C VAL A 379 -24.09 -17.55 7.33
N GLY A 380 -23.68 -16.58 8.15
CA GLY A 380 -23.72 -16.70 9.60
C GLY A 380 -23.05 -15.51 10.29
N ASN A 381 -23.28 -15.36 11.59
CA ASN A 381 -22.56 -14.40 12.41
C ASN A 381 -21.20 -14.98 12.85
N ILE A 382 -20.25 -14.12 13.24
CA ILE A 382 -18.89 -14.56 13.60
C ILE A 382 -18.91 -15.57 14.75
N SER A 383 -19.73 -15.33 15.77
CA SER A 383 -19.82 -16.20 16.96
C SER A 383 -20.21 -17.64 16.62
N SER A 384 -21.07 -17.85 15.62
CA SER A 384 -21.48 -19.18 15.13
C SER A 384 -20.46 -19.87 14.23
N LEU A 385 -19.46 -19.12 13.75
CA LEU A 385 -18.48 -19.59 12.76
C LEU A 385 -17.08 -19.77 13.36
N LEU A 386 -16.94 -19.75 14.68
CA LEU A 386 -15.63 -19.82 15.34
C LEU A 386 -14.87 -21.13 15.09
N ASP A 387 -15.56 -22.25 14.94
CA ASP A 387 -14.90 -23.52 14.60
C ASP A 387 -14.24 -23.49 13.22
N THR A 388 -14.84 -22.74 12.28
CA THR A 388 -14.26 -22.49 10.95
C THR A 388 -13.16 -21.43 11.00
N LEU A 389 -13.43 -20.29 11.65
CA LEU A 389 -12.56 -19.11 11.60
C LEU A 389 -11.36 -19.22 12.55
N CYS A 390 -11.46 -20.01 13.62
CA CYS A 390 -10.45 -20.18 14.65
C CYS A 390 -10.35 -21.67 15.05
N PRO A 391 -9.93 -22.56 14.14
CA PRO A 391 -9.94 -24.01 14.37
C PRO A 391 -9.00 -24.45 15.51
N ALA A 392 -8.01 -23.63 15.85
CA ALA A 392 -7.11 -23.88 16.98
C ALA A 392 -7.75 -23.58 18.37
N GLY A 393 -8.92 -22.95 18.39
CA GLY A 393 -9.58 -22.48 19.61
C GLY A 393 -8.99 -21.16 20.16
N PRO A 394 -9.60 -20.62 21.24
CA PRO A 394 -9.18 -19.34 21.80
C PRO A 394 -7.92 -19.45 22.66
N LEU A 395 -7.25 -18.31 22.81
CA LEU A 395 -6.31 -18.10 23.90
C LEU A 395 -7.07 -17.57 25.13
N GLU A 396 -6.76 -18.09 26.31
CA GLU A 396 -7.31 -17.60 27.57
C GLU A 396 -6.34 -16.63 28.25
N SER A 397 -6.86 -15.52 28.79
CA SER A 397 -6.05 -14.55 29.53
C SER A 397 -6.90 -13.76 30.53
N GLN A 398 -6.29 -13.35 31.66
CA GLN A 398 -6.99 -12.54 32.66
C GLN A 398 -7.39 -11.16 32.10
N TYR A 399 -6.56 -10.58 31.24
CA TYR A 399 -6.75 -9.26 30.64
C TYR A 399 -6.63 -9.37 29.11
N PRO A 400 -7.15 -8.39 28.35
CA PRO A 400 -7.04 -8.42 26.90
C PRO A 400 -5.58 -8.43 26.44
N LEU A 401 -5.30 -9.17 25.35
CA LEU A 401 -4.02 -9.18 24.67
C LEU A 401 -4.14 -8.46 23.32
N THR A 402 -3.08 -7.80 22.87
CA THR A 402 -3.06 -7.12 21.57
C THR A 402 -2.95 -8.13 20.41
N PHE A 403 -3.25 -7.66 19.20
CA PHE A 403 -3.09 -8.39 17.94
C PHE A 403 -1.68 -8.99 17.80
N GLU A 404 -0.66 -8.18 18.08
CA GLU A 404 0.75 -8.55 17.94
C GLU A 404 1.14 -9.61 18.98
N LYS A 405 0.59 -9.53 20.20
CA LYS A 405 0.85 -10.50 21.26
C LYS A 405 0.31 -11.89 20.91
N VAL A 406 -0.79 -11.96 20.16
CA VAL A 406 -1.38 -13.22 19.67
C VAL A 406 -0.91 -13.61 18.27
N LYS A 407 0.05 -12.85 17.68
CA LYS A 407 0.62 -13.09 16.35
C LYS A 407 -0.39 -13.02 15.20
N GLN A 408 -1.44 -12.22 15.35
CA GLN A 408 -2.32 -11.83 14.25
C GLN A 408 -2.09 -10.36 13.94
N TYR A 409 -1.67 -10.04 12.73
CA TYR A 409 -1.27 -8.66 12.42
C TYR A 409 -2.38 -7.84 11.75
N TYR A 410 -3.30 -8.47 11.02
CA TYR A 410 -4.30 -7.79 10.20
C TYR A 410 -5.71 -8.35 10.45
N GLY A 411 -6.71 -7.71 9.85
CA GLY A 411 -8.10 -8.17 9.90
C GLY A 411 -8.76 -7.97 11.27
N TYR A 412 -9.35 -9.03 11.79
CA TYR A 412 -10.32 -8.97 12.89
C TYR A 412 -10.00 -9.98 13.98
N MET A 413 -10.19 -9.60 15.24
CA MET A 413 -10.01 -10.49 16.40
C MET A 413 -11.23 -10.42 17.31
N LEU A 414 -11.74 -11.57 17.72
CA LEU A 414 -12.86 -11.64 18.65
C LEU A 414 -12.34 -11.77 20.08
N TYR A 415 -12.79 -10.88 20.96
CA TYR A 415 -12.59 -10.95 22.40
C TYR A 415 -13.91 -11.32 23.07
N ARG A 416 -13.91 -12.42 23.81
CA ARG A 416 -15.09 -12.95 24.49
C ARG A 416 -14.88 -12.97 26.00
N THR A 417 -15.85 -12.50 26.76
CA THR A 417 -15.96 -12.68 28.21
C THR A 417 -17.43 -12.92 28.58
N THR A 418 -17.78 -12.90 29.87
CA THR A 418 -19.16 -13.02 30.34
C THR A 418 -19.54 -11.84 31.22
N LEU A 419 -20.83 -11.52 31.29
CA LEU A 419 -21.31 -10.48 32.20
C LEU A 419 -21.12 -10.93 33.67
N PRO A 420 -20.42 -10.14 34.51
CA PRO A 420 -20.10 -10.53 35.88
C PRO A 420 -21.32 -10.51 36.81
N ARG A 421 -22.39 -9.81 36.42
CA ARG A 421 -23.63 -9.64 37.18
C ARG A 421 -24.78 -9.21 36.26
N ASP A 422 -26.01 -9.28 36.76
CA ASP A 422 -27.19 -8.77 36.07
C ASP A 422 -27.09 -7.26 35.82
N LEU A 423 -27.49 -6.85 34.61
CA LEU A 423 -27.57 -5.48 34.15
C LEU A 423 -29.02 -5.14 33.81
N SER A 424 -29.87 -5.03 34.83
CA SER A 424 -31.31 -4.70 34.66
C SER A 424 -31.55 -3.31 34.08
N TRP A 425 -30.53 -2.44 34.07
CA TRP A 425 -30.55 -1.10 33.49
C TRP A 425 -29.36 -0.92 32.56
N PRO A 426 -29.49 -0.08 31.51
CA PRO A 426 -28.38 0.24 30.61
C PRO A 426 -27.13 0.66 31.41
N THR A 427 -26.07 -0.15 31.32
CA THR A 427 -24.82 0.04 32.05
C THR A 427 -23.70 0.36 31.08
N PRO A 428 -22.86 1.39 31.34
CA PRO A 428 -21.83 1.81 30.42
C PRO A 428 -20.68 0.80 30.34
N LEU A 429 -20.38 0.32 29.14
CA LEU A 429 -19.13 -0.36 28.78
C LEU A 429 -18.17 0.69 28.21
N LEU A 430 -17.03 0.86 28.86
CA LEU A 430 -16.09 1.96 28.67
C LEU A 430 -14.71 1.45 28.23
N SER A 431 -14.08 2.19 27.33
CA SER A 431 -12.64 2.15 27.10
C SER A 431 -12.00 3.43 27.63
N PRO A 432 -11.72 3.52 28.96
CA PRO A 432 -11.40 4.79 29.62
C PRO A 432 -10.07 5.41 29.17
N LEU A 433 -9.16 4.59 28.62
CA LEU A 433 -7.85 5.01 28.14
C LEU A 433 -7.78 5.07 26.60
N ASN A 434 -8.93 5.13 25.92
CA ASN A 434 -9.03 5.04 24.46
C ASN A 434 -8.31 3.79 23.90
N GLY A 435 -8.49 2.64 24.57
CA GLY A 435 -7.76 1.42 24.25
C GLY A 435 -8.44 0.47 23.27
N VAL A 436 -9.44 0.93 22.52
CA VAL A 436 -10.02 0.17 21.38
C VAL A 436 -9.31 0.60 20.12
N HIS A 437 -8.42 -0.24 19.61
CA HIS A 437 -7.62 0.02 18.40
C HIS A 437 -8.04 -0.93 17.27
N ASP A 438 -8.95 -0.55 16.36
CA ASP A 438 -9.50 0.81 16.18
C ASP A 438 -11.02 0.90 16.30
N ARG A 439 -11.74 -0.20 16.02
CA ARG A 439 -13.20 -0.24 16.08
C ARG A 439 -13.65 -1.57 16.62
N ALA A 440 -14.57 -1.55 17.58
CA ALA A 440 -15.07 -2.73 18.27
C ALA A 440 -16.58 -2.85 18.14
N TYR A 441 -17.05 -3.98 17.62
CA TYR A 441 -18.46 -4.31 17.45
C TYR A 441 -18.91 -5.20 18.60
N VAL A 442 -19.78 -4.69 19.47
CA VAL A 442 -20.15 -5.33 20.73
C VAL A 442 -21.48 -6.07 20.57
N SER A 443 -21.51 -7.33 20.99
CA SER A 443 -22.69 -8.19 20.98
C SER A 443 -22.87 -8.90 22.32
N ILE A 444 -24.12 -9.11 22.74
CA ILE A 444 -24.48 -9.89 23.93
C ILE A 444 -25.31 -11.09 23.46
N ASN A 445 -24.85 -12.31 23.77
CA ASN A 445 -25.43 -13.56 23.28
C ASN A 445 -25.67 -13.56 21.76
N GLY A 446 -24.73 -12.98 20.99
CA GLY A 446 -24.82 -12.86 19.53
C GLY A 446 -25.74 -11.74 19.01
N VAL A 447 -26.36 -10.95 19.88
CA VAL A 447 -27.19 -9.78 19.52
C VAL A 447 -26.36 -8.50 19.60
N PHE A 448 -26.22 -7.81 18.47
CA PHE A 448 -25.46 -6.56 18.37
C PHE A 448 -26.05 -5.46 19.28
N GLN A 449 -25.18 -4.78 20.04
CA GLN A 449 -25.54 -3.72 20.98
C GLN A 449 -25.07 -2.34 20.52
N GLY A 450 -23.99 -2.27 19.75
CA GLY A 450 -23.36 -1.01 19.34
C GLY A 450 -21.87 -1.15 19.09
N LEU A 451 -21.19 -0.02 18.90
CA LEU A 451 -19.77 0.01 18.61
C LEU A 451 -18.99 0.98 19.50
N LEU A 452 -17.76 0.61 19.82
CA LEU A 452 -16.73 1.52 20.32
C LEU A 452 -15.79 1.88 19.17
N GLU A 453 -15.28 3.11 19.15
CA GLU A 453 -14.42 3.64 18.10
C GLU A 453 -13.31 4.51 18.71
N ARG A 454 -12.07 4.23 18.32
CA ARG A 454 -10.88 5.02 18.70
C ARG A 454 -11.11 6.50 18.48
N ASP A 455 -10.78 7.31 19.49
CA ASP A 455 -10.94 8.78 19.53
C ASP A 455 -12.37 9.34 19.40
N ASN A 456 -13.37 8.53 19.01
CA ASN A 456 -14.71 9.01 18.68
C ASN A 456 -15.80 8.50 19.64
N ALA A 457 -15.87 7.20 19.91
CA ALA A 457 -16.92 6.58 20.71
C ALA A 457 -16.32 5.63 21.74
N LEU A 458 -16.04 6.14 22.94
CA LEU A 458 -15.37 5.38 24.02
C LEU A 458 -16.33 4.70 24.99
N VAL A 459 -17.64 4.88 24.79
CA VAL A 459 -18.69 4.35 25.65
C VAL A 459 -19.87 3.86 24.84
N ILE A 460 -20.42 2.71 25.23
CA ILE A 460 -21.77 2.28 24.85
C ILE A 460 -22.50 1.79 26.09
N ASN A 461 -23.83 1.79 26.09
CA ASN A 461 -24.59 1.16 27.16
C ASN A 461 -25.02 -0.24 26.73
N ILE A 462 -24.89 -1.21 27.63
CA ILE A 462 -25.34 -2.60 27.42
C ILE A 462 -26.25 -3.07 28.56
N THR A 463 -27.09 -4.06 28.25
CA THR A 463 -27.95 -4.76 29.20
C THR A 463 -27.81 -6.27 29.01
N GLY A 464 -28.10 -7.06 30.04
CA GLY A 464 -28.02 -8.52 29.99
C GLY A 464 -28.08 -9.14 31.38
N GLN A 465 -28.01 -10.47 31.44
CA GLN A 465 -28.01 -11.27 32.65
C GLN A 465 -26.59 -11.76 32.98
N GLN A 466 -26.35 -12.05 34.25
CA GLN A 466 -25.10 -12.65 34.69
C GLN A 466 -24.79 -13.93 33.89
N GLY A 467 -23.56 -14.06 33.43
CA GLY A 467 -23.12 -15.20 32.62
C GLY A 467 -23.44 -15.09 31.13
N ASP A 468 -24.20 -14.09 30.69
CA ASP A 468 -24.39 -13.83 29.26
C ASP A 468 -23.04 -13.59 28.59
N THR A 469 -22.90 -14.10 27.38
CA THR A 469 -21.67 -13.99 26.59
C THR A 469 -21.55 -12.58 26.02
N VAL A 470 -20.42 -11.92 26.30
CA VAL A 470 -20.03 -10.64 25.72
C VAL A 470 -19.01 -10.90 24.64
N ASP A 471 -19.38 -10.60 23.40
CA ASP A 471 -18.52 -10.69 22.22
C ASP A 471 -18.13 -9.29 21.74
N ILE A 472 -16.83 -9.06 21.57
CA ILE A 472 -16.27 -7.80 21.08
C ILE A 472 -15.36 -8.13 19.90
N LEU A 473 -15.89 -7.95 18.69
CA LEU A 473 -15.09 -8.08 17.48
C LEU A 473 -14.31 -6.79 17.27
N VAL A 474 -12.98 -6.84 17.31
CA VAL A 474 -12.12 -5.68 17.06
C VAL A 474 -11.53 -5.76 15.66
N GLU A 475 -11.63 -4.66 14.92
CA GLU A 475 -11.03 -4.46 13.62
C GLU A 475 -9.73 -3.65 13.75
N ASN A 476 -8.64 -4.17 13.18
CA ASN A 476 -7.48 -3.35 12.83
C ASN A 476 -7.83 -2.58 11.54
N MET A 477 -7.97 -1.26 11.62
CA MET A 477 -8.34 -0.39 10.48
C MET A 477 -7.13 0.12 9.69
N GLY A 478 -5.93 -0.36 9.98
CA GLY A 478 -4.67 0.09 9.39
C GLY A 478 -3.81 0.77 10.45
N ARG A 479 -2.55 0.36 10.58
CA ARG A 479 -1.58 0.97 11.50
C ARG A 479 -1.17 2.34 11.01
N VAL A 480 -0.98 3.24 11.97
CA VAL A 480 -0.45 4.58 11.70
C VAL A 480 0.86 4.45 10.93
N ASN A 481 0.95 5.19 9.82
CA ASN A 481 2.06 5.09 8.88
C ASN A 481 2.99 6.30 8.90
N PHE A 482 2.56 7.44 9.47
CA PHE A 482 3.35 8.66 9.57
C PHE A 482 3.34 9.26 10.99
N GLY A 483 4.39 10.00 11.33
CA GLY A 483 4.56 10.67 12.63
C GLY A 483 5.07 9.78 13.75
N SER A 484 4.93 10.24 15.01
CA SER A 484 5.49 9.57 16.19
C SER A 484 4.71 8.36 16.69
N LYS A 485 3.49 8.15 16.16
CA LYS A 485 2.55 7.12 16.64
C LYS A 485 2.57 5.83 15.83
N ILE A 486 3.62 5.58 15.05
CA ILE A 486 3.77 4.37 14.20
C ILE A 486 3.95 3.07 15.01
N ASN A 487 4.28 3.15 16.30
CA ASN A 487 4.20 2.04 17.27
C ASN A 487 2.74 1.71 17.63
N ASP A 488 1.93 1.41 16.62
CA ASP A 488 0.48 1.35 16.73
C ASP A 488 0.00 -0.08 16.97
N TYR A 489 0.00 -0.50 18.24
CA TYR A 489 -0.60 -1.76 18.67
C TYR A 489 -2.10 -1.80 18.36
N LYS A 490 -2.61 -2.96 17.97
CA LYS A 490 -4.01 -3.15 17.59
C LYS A 490 -4.75 -4.11 18.52
N GLY A 491 -6.08 -4.02 18.53
CA GLY A 491 -6.95 -4.77 19.42
C GLY A 491 -7.41 -3.97 20.64
N LEU A 492 -7.69 -4.67 21.72
CA LEU A 492 -7.90 -4.06 23.04
C LEU A 492 -6.54 -3.85 23.70
N VAL A 493 -6.01 -2.62 23.61
CA VAL A 493 -4.68 -2.25 24.16
C VAL A 493 -4.74 -1.82 25.62
N SER A 494 -5.95 -1.68 26.17
CA SER A 494 -6.20 -1.51 27.60
C SER A 494 -7.48 -2.23 28.02
N SER A 495 -7.67 -2.46 29.32
CA SER A 495 -8.88 -3.08 29.86
C SER A 495 -10.14 -2.27 29.57
N LEU A 496 -11.26 -2.97 29.40
CA LEU A 496 -12.60 -2.37 29.36
C LEU A 496 -13.24 -2.38 30.75
N ILE A 497 -14.04 -1.36 31.04
CA ILE A 497 -14.74 -1.20 32.32
C ILE A 497 -16.24 -1.21 32.08
N LEU A 498 -16.96 -2.10 32.77
CA LEU A 498 -18.42 -2.16 32.78
C LEU A 498 -18.96 -1.52 34.06
N GLY A 499 -19.42 -0.28 33.96
CA GLY A 499 -19.81 0.54 35.11
C GLY A 499 -18.61 0.83 36.02
N LYS A 500 -18.40 -0.02 37.03
CA LYS A 500 -17.25 0.07 37.96
C LYS A 500 -16.35 -1.18 37.90
N ASP A 501 -16.77 -2.19 37.15
CA ASP A 501 -16.15 -3.50 37.12
C ASP A 501 -15.15 -3.57 35.96
N ILE A 502 -13.88 -3.86 36.23
CA ILE A 502 -12.92 -4.16 35.16
C ILE A 502 -13.26 -5.54 34.61
N LEU A 503 -13.48 -5.65 33.30
CA LEU A 503 -13.76 -6.94 32.68
C LEU A 503 -12.51 -7.80 32.58
N THR A 504 -12.61 -9.04 33.05
CA THR A 504 -11.53 -10.04 33.09
C THR A 504 -11.93 -11.33 32.38
N ASP A 505 -11.06 -12.35 32.45
CA ASP A 505 -11.34 -13.72 32.03
C ASP A 505 -11.71 -13.81 30.53
N TRP A 506 -10.79 -13.34 29.71
CA TRP A 506 -10.94 -13.21 28.27
C TRP A 506 -10.59 -14.51 27.54
N LYS A 507 -11.46 -14.89 26.61
CA LYS A 507 -11.20 -15.83 25.51
C LYS A 507 -10.97 -15.02 24.24
N ILE A 508 -9.79 -15.13 23.65
CA ILE A 508 -9.35 -14.32 22.52
C ILE A 508 -9.21 -15.24 21.30
N TYR A 509 -9.94 -14.97 20.24
CA TYR A 509 -9.97 -15.77 19.01
C TYR A 509 -9.34 -14.99 17.86
N PRO A 510 -8.10 -15.33 17.48
CA PRO A 510 -7.55 -14.92 16.21
C PRO A 510 -8.38 -15.50 15.06
N LEU A 511 -8.79 -14.69 14.09
CA LEU A 511 -9.71 -15.11 13.01
C LEU A 511 -8.95 -15.28 11.69
N ASN A 512 -8.80 -16.52 11.22
CA ASN A 512 -8.19 -16.88 9.94
C ASN A 512 -9.16 -16.70 8.76
N ILE A 513 -9.75 -15.52 8.62
CA ILE A 513 -10.80 -15.24 7.61
C ILE A 513 -10.26 -15.40 6.19
N ASP A 514 -9.13 -14.77 5.87
CA ASP A 514 -8.54 -14.82 4.52
C ASP A 514 -8.14 -16.25 4.14
N GLY A 515 -7.57 -17.01 5.08
CA GLY A 515 -7.14 -18.40 4.86
C GLY A 515 -8.31 -19.28 4.45
N VAL A 516 -9.37 -19.33 5.26
CA VAL A 516 -10.53 -20.18 4.94
C VAL A 516 -11.26 -19.74 3.67
N ILE A 517 -11.33 -18.43 3.39
CA ILE A 517 -11.96 -17.93 2.16
C ILE A 517 -11.13 -18.32 0.93
N SER A 518 -9.80 -18.26 1.02
CA SER A 518 -8.92 -18.69 -0.06
C SER A 518 -8.98 -20.20 -0.34
N GLU A 519 -9.34 -21.00 0.68
CA GLU A 519 -9.53 -22.44 0.58
C GLU A 519 -10.92 -22.84 0.02
N GLY A 520 -11.81 -21.87 -0.19
CA GLY A 520 -13.11 -22.05 -0.85
C GLY A 520 -14.34 -21.88 0.04
N TRP A 521 -14.16 -21.60 1.34
CA TRP A 521 -15.26 -21.24 2.22
C TRP A 521 -15.79 -19.83 1.88
N PRO A 522 -17.11 -19.55 2.00
CA PRO A 522 -18.21 -20.43 2.40
C PRO A 522 -18.84 -21.22 1.25
N GLN A 523 -18.28 -21.17 0.04
CA GLN A 523 -18.93 -21.76 -1.15
C GLN A 523 -18.71 -23.28 -1.30
N SER A 524 -17.68 -23.84 -0.66
CA SER A 524 -17.39 -25.28 -0.64
C SER A 524 -18.19 -26.08 0.39
N ASP A 525 -18.68 -25.42 1.45
CA ASP A 525 -19.37 -26.09 2.55
C ASP A 525 -20.86 -26.28 2.23
N SER A 526 -21.33 -27.52 2.35
CA SER A 526 -22.74 -27.92 2.16
C SER A 526 -23.62 -27.61 3.37
N HIS A 527 -23.18 -26.74 4.29
CA HIS A 527 -23.99 -26.31 5.42
C HIS A 527 -25.29 -25.69 4.91
N GLN A 528 -26.42 -26.15 5.44
CA GLN A 528 -27.70 -25.52 5.21
C GLN A 528 -27.63 -24.11 5.80
N PHE A 529 -27.39 -23.12 4.94
CA PHE A 529 -27.49 -21.72 5.31
C PHE A 529 -28.90 -21.47 5.83
N ASP A 530 -29.02 -20.79 6.97
CA ASP A 530 -30.30 -20.35 7.52
C ASP A 530 -31.15 -19.75 6.38
N HIS A 531 -32.43 -20.13 6.34
CA HIS A 531 -33.37 -19.56 5.38
C HIS A 531 -33.28 -18.03 5.40
N PRO A 532 -33.43 -17.36 4.23
CA PRO A 532 -33.33 -15.91 4.15
C PRO A 532 -34.36 -15.26 5.08
N HIS A 533 -33.91 -14.83 6.25
CA HIS A 533 -34.68 -13.88 7.05
C HIS A 533 -34.55 -12.53 6.36
N ASN A 534 -35.64 -12.08 5.73
CA ASN A 534 -35.76 -10.77 5.06
C ASN A 534 -35.72 -9.58 6.04
N GLN A 535 -35.14 -9.74 7.24
CA GLN A 535 -35.00 -8.66 8.20
C GLN A 535 -33.59 -8.07 8.11
N PRO A 536 -33.45 -6.74 8.19
CA PRO A 536 -32.14 -6.10 8.32
C PRO A 536 -31.39 -6.73 9.50
N THR A 537 -30.22 -7.30 9.25
CA THR A 537 -29.35 -7.76 10.33
C THR A 537 -28.45 -6.61 10.75
N GLN A 538 -28.40 -6.35 12.05
CA GLN A 538 -27.40 -5.45 12.62
C GLN A 538 -26.20 -6.26 13.13
N GLY A 539 -25.01 -5.70 12.97
CA GLY A 539 -23.74 -6.25 13.42
C GLY A 539 -23.06 -7.23 12.45
N PRO A 540 -21.95 -7.86 12.90
CA PRO A 540 -21.05 -8.63 12.05
C PRO A 540 -21.63 -9.94 11.50
N VAL A 541 -21.78 -10.03 10.18
CA VAL A 541 -22.36 -11.18 9.46
C VAL A 541 -21.66 -11.41 8.12
N PHE A 542 -21.41 -12.68 7.79
CA PHE A 542 -20.93 -13.09 6.47
C PHE A 542 -22.08 -13.31 5.48
N TYR A 543 -21.81 -12.94 4.24
CA TYR A 543 -22.69 -13.09 3.08
C TYR A 543 -21.91 -13.67 1.90
N THR A 544 -22.59 -14.45 1.07
CA THR A 544 -21.99 -15.08 -0.11
C THR A 544 -22.87 -14.93 -1.34
N GLY A 545 -22.25 -14.78 -2.51
CA GLY A 545 -22.92 -14.72 -3.80
C GLY A 545 -22.04 -15.35 -4.88
N THR A 546 -22.66 -15.72 -6.00
CA THR A 546 -21.94 -16.31 -7.14
C THR A 546 -22.31 -15.58 -8.42
N LEU A 547 -21.33 -14.88 -9.00
CA LEU A 547 -21.47 -14.27 -10.32
C LEU A 547 -21.19 -15.32 -11.40
N GLN A 548 -22.19 -15.60 -12.22
CA GLN A 548 -22.06 -16.58 -13.30
C GLN A 548 -21.17 -16.03 -14.43
N PRO A 549 -20.32 -16.87 -15.04
CA PRO A 549 -19.48 -16.44 -16.14
C PRO A 549 -20.34 -16.07 -17.36
N ASN A 550 -19.98 -14.97 -18.04
CA ASN A 550 -20.63 -14.52 -19.28
C ASN A 550 -19.68 -14.55 -20.49
N GLY A 551 -18.54 -15.25 -20.37
CA GLY A 551 -17.48 -15.29 -21.38
C GLY A 551 -16.51 -14.11 -21.33
N ILE A 552 -16.67 -13.17 -20.39
CA ILE A 552 -15.85 -11.97 -20.24
C ILE A 552 -15.24 -11.91 -18.84
N ALA A 553 -14.00 -11.43 -18.74
CA ALA A 553 -13.28 -11.14 -17.50
C ALA A 553 -12.62 -9.75 -17.59
N TRP A 554 -13.44 -8.74 -17.88
CA TRP A 554 -13.05 -7.34 -17.91
C TRP A 554 -13.14 -6.72 -16.52
N ASP A 555 -12.37 -5.65 -16.32
CA ASP A 555 -12.39 -4.84 -15.12
C ASP A 555 -13.81 -4.34 -14.79
N THR A 556 -14.10 -4.16 -13.51
CA THR A 556 -15.39 -3.66 -13.04
C THR A 556 -15.23 -2.97 -11.68
N PHE A 557 -16.30 -2.38 -11.18
CA PHE A 557 -16.34 -1.72 -9.89
C PHE A 557 -17.51 -2.24 -9.08
N LEU A 558 -17.22 -2.74 -7.88
CA LEU A 558 -18.24 -3.26 -6.97
C LEU A 558 -18.78 -2.12 -6.09
N LYS A 559 -20.08 -1.87 -6.20
CA LYS A 559 -20.83 -0.93 -5.38
C LYS A 559 -21.71 -1.68 -4.37
N LEU A 560 -21.62 -1.30 -3.11
CA LEU A 560 -22.38 -1.91 -2.01
C LEU A 560 -23.50 -0.99 -1.52
N ASN A 561 -24.49 -0.72 -2.38
CA ASN A 561 -25.64 0.14 -2.06
C ASN A 561 -26.42 -0.36 -0.84
N GLY A 562 -26.60 0.51 0.16
CA GLY A 562 -27.38 0.22 1.37
C GLY A 562 -26.66 -0.67 2.39
N TRP A 563 -25.47 -1.17 2.07
CA TRP A 563 -24.54 -1.75 3.04
C TRP A 563 -23.84 -0.63 3.80
N THR A 564 -23.22 -0.95 4.94
CA THR A 564 -22.69 0.07 5.84
C THR A 564 -21.17 0.05 5.87
N LYS A 565 -20.56 -1.02 6.37
CA LYS A 565 -19.10 -1.12 6.49
C LYS A 565 -18.66 -2.57 6.48
N GLY A 566 -17.57 -2.88 5.78
CA GLY A 566 -17.07 -4.24 5.81
C GLY A 566 -15.89 -4.53 4.91
N GLN A 567 -15.74 -5.82 4.60
CA GLN A 567 -14.67 -6.36 3.77
C GLN A 567 -15.25 -7.22 2.63
N VAL A 568 -14.61 -7.22 1.47
CA VAL A 568 -15.02 -8.04 0.32
C VAL A 568 -13.89 -8.93 -0.18
N TRP A 569 -14.25 -10.17 -0.54
CA TRP A 569 -13.39 -11.09 -1.27
C TRP A 569 -14.06 -11.52 -2.58
N ILE A 570 -13.24 -11.68 -3.63
CA ILE A 570 -13.65 -12.31 -4.88
C ILE A 570 -12.66 -13.43 -5.20
N ASN A 571 -13.17 -14.64 -5.41
CA ASN A 571 -12.38 -15.84 -5.73
C ASN A 571 -11.21 -16.08 -4.76
N GLY A 572 -11.44 -15.89 -3.46
CA GLY A 572 -10.41 -16.07 -2.44
C GLY A 572 -9.52 -14.84 -2.22
N ILE A 573 -9.58 -13.83 -3.08
CA ILE A 573 -8.71 -12.65 -3.01
C ILE A 573 -9.44 -11.50 -2.32
N ASN A 574 -8.82 -10.96 -1.27
CA ASN A 574 -9.33 -9.85 -0.49
C ASN A 574 -9.18 -8.52 -1.25
N LEU A 575 -10.30 -7.95 -1.69
CA LEU A 575 -10.31 -6.69 -2.45
C LEU A 575 -10.01 -5.48 -1.57
N GLY A 576 -10.36 -5.54 -0.29
CA GLY A 576 -10.25 -4.42 0.62
C GLY A 576 -11.56 -4.08 1.32
N ARG A 577 -11.58 -2.90 1.93
CA ARG A 577 -12.65 -2.41 2.79
C ARG A 577 -13.64 -1.59 1.98
N TYR A 578 -14.92 -1.67 2.34
CA TYR A 578 -15.93 -0.72 1.87
C TYR A 578 -16.53 0.02 3.07
N TRP A 579 -16.84 1.30 2.87
CA TRP A 579 -17.52 2.11 3.87
C TRP A 579 -18.37 3.23 3.22
N PRO A 580 -19.38 2.89 2.41
CA PRO A 580 -20.21 3.86 1.70
C PRO A 580 -20.93 4.82 2.64
N SER A 581 -21.21 4.42 3.89
CA SER A 581 -21.83 5.30 4.91
C SER A 581 -20.91 6.42 5.40
N ARG A 582 -19.59 6.33 5.17
CA ARG A 582 -18.64 7.43 5.38
C ARG A 582 -18.14 8.08 4.09
N GLY A 583 -17.86 7.29 3.05
CA GLY A 583 -17.19 7.80 1.85
C GLY A 583 -15.74 8.25 2.14
N PRO A 584 -15.07 8.93 1.21
CA PRO A 584 -15.61 9.39 -0.06
C PRO A 584 -15.78 8.24 -1.07
N GLN A 585 -14.95 7.20 -0.97
CA GLN A 585 -15.03 6.01 -1.82
C GLN A 585 -16.36 5.25 -1.67
N GLN A 586 -17.06 5.03 -2.77
CA GLN A 586 -18.34 4.28 -2.84
C GLN A 586 -18.24 2.96 -3.61
N THR A 587 -17.15 2.75 -4.36
CA THR A 587 -16.91 1.54 -5.14
C THR A 587 -15.54 0.96 -4.89
N LEU A 588 -15.42 -0.37 -4.92
CA LEU A 588 -14.14 -1.09 -4.94
C LEU A 588 -13.77 -1.48 -6.37
N TYR A 589 -12.53 -1.22 -6.77
CA TYR A 589 -12.02 -1.70 -8.05
C TYR A 589 -11.87 -3.24 -8.04
N VAL A 590 -12.32 -3.88 -9.12
CA VAL A 590 -12.19 -5.31 -9.36
C VAL A 590 -11.42 -5.53 -10.66
N PRO A 591 -10.12 -5.86 -10.56
CA PRO A 591 -9.32 -6.24 -11.71
C PRO A 591 -9.90 -7.46 -12.43
N GLY A 592 -9.99 -7.40 -13.76
CA GLY A 592 -10.42 -8.48 -14.64
C GLY A 592 -9.66 -9.79 -14.41
N PRO A 593 -8.33 -9.79 -14.19
CA PRO A 593 -7.56 -11.00 -13.85
C PRO A 593 -8.03 -11.74 -12.58
N LEU A 594 -8.76 -11.09 -11.68
CA LEU A 594 -9.36 -11.76 -10.53
C LEU A 594 -10.64 -12.52 -10.88
N LEU A 595 -11.23 -12.23 -12.04
CA LEU A 595 -12.45 -12.86 -12.54
C LEU A 595 -12.11 -14.02 -13.49
N SER A 596 -12.98 -15.02 -13.48
CA SER A 596 -12.99 -16.11 -14.44
C SER A 596 -14.07 -15.86 -15.49
N ALA A 597 -13.66 -15.88 -16.76
CA ALA A 597 -14.59 -15.84 -17.89
C ALA A 597 -15.34 -17.17 -18.11
N THR A 598 -14.88 -18.26 -17.49
CA THR A 598 -15.35 -19.63 -17.75
C THR A 598 -15.87 -20.37 -16.52
N LYS A 599 -15.50 -19.94 -15.32
CA LYS A 599 -15.95 -20.53 -14.05
C LYS A 599 -16.81 -19.54 -13.27
N PRO A 600 -17.72 -20.02 -12.40
CA PRO A 600 -18.42 -19.17 -11.46
C PRO A 600 -17.44 -18.39 -10.59
N ASN A 601 -17.74 -17.11 -10.37
CA ASN A 601 -16.96 -16.23 -9.52
C ASN A 601 -17.63 -16.13 -8.16
N ASN A 602 -16.89 -16.44 -7.11
CA ASN A 602 -17.38 -16.46 -5.74
C ASN A 602 -17.12 -15.10 -5.09
N ILE A 603 -18.18 -14.48 -4.56
CA ILE A 603 -18.12 -13.21 -3.84
C ILE A 603 -18.45 -13.51 -2.37
N THR A 604 -17.59 -13.08 -1.46
CA THR A 604 -17.84 -13.13 -0.01
C THR A 604 -17.80 -11.71 0.53
N VAL A 605 -18.76 -11.35 1.37
CA VAL A 605 -18.85 -10.05 2.03
C VAL A 605 -18.96 -10.28 3.53
N LEU A 606 -18.09 -9.64 4.30
CA LEU A 606 -18.28 -9.47 5.74
C LEU A 606 -18.86 -8.06 5.95
N GLU A 607 -20.11 -7.96 6.39
CA GLU A 607 -20.73 -6.70 6.83
C GLU A 607 -20.64 -6.62 8.35
N LEU A 608 -20.30 -5.44 8.87
CA LEU A 608 -19.93 -5.25 10.28
C LEU A 608 -20.98 -4.49 11.07
N GLU A 609 -21.83 -3.70 10.42
CA GLU A 609 -22.76 -2.77 11.08
C GLU A 609 -24.20 -3.01 10.65
N GLY A 610 -24.50 -3.01 9.35
CA GLY A 610 -25.87 -3.12 8.87
C GLY A 610 -25.97 -3.51 7.40
N ALA A 611 -26.64 -4.64 7.15
CA ALA A 611 -26.91 -5.14 5.80
C ALA A 611 -28.29 -4.65 5.29
N PRO A 612 -28.43 -4.31 4.00
CA PRO A 612 -29.70 -3.87 3.45
C PRO A 612 -30.69 -5.03 3.31
N ALA A 613 -31.99 -4.78 3.48
CA ALA A 613 -33.03 -5.80 3.36
C ALA A 613 -33.06 -6.53 2.01
N HIS A 614 -32.60 -5.88 0.93
CA HIS A 614 -32.55 -6.48 -0.40
C HIS A 614 -31.35 -7.42 -0.62
N LEU A 615 -30.33 -7.38 0.25
CA LEU A 615 -29.11 -8.21 0.19
C LEU A 615 -28.48 -8.29 -1.22
N ARG A 616 -28.27 -7.14 -1.87
CA ARG A 616 -27.70 -7.09 -3.23
C ARG A 616 -26.45 -6.23 -3.25
N VAL A 617 -25.51 -6.62 -4.09
CA VAL A 617 -24.38 -5.79 -4.53
C VAL A 617 -24.51 -5.51 -6.02
N LEU A 618 -23.82 -4.48 -6.52
CA LEU A 618 -23.92 -4.03 -7.91
C LEU A 618 -22.53 -3.88 -8.54
N PHE A 619 -22.30 -4.55 -9.66
CA PHE A 619 -21.11 -4.35 -10.48
C PHE A 619 -21.38 -3.33 -11.59
N ILE A 620 -20.62 -2.25 -11.62
CA ILE A 620 -20.73 -1.15 -12.60
C ILE A 620 -19.41 -0.96 -13.37
N ASP A 621 -19.44 -0.16 -14.43
CA ASP A 621 -18.32 0.06 -15.35
C ASP A 621 -17.54 1.37 -15.08
N ARG A 622 -17.91 2.13 -14.05
CA ARG A 622 -17.25 3.38 -13.66
C ARG A 622 -17.03 3.46 -12.16
N PRO A 623 -15.88 3.98 -11.69
CA PRO A 623 -15.65 4.18 -10.27
C PRO A 623 -16.49 5.34 -9.73
N LEU A 624 -16.78 5.30 -8.43
CA LEU A 624 -17.36 6.39 -7.65
C LEU A 624 -16.46 6.61 -6.43
N LEU A 625 -15.56 7.59 -6.56
CA LEU A 625 -14.56 7.92 -5.52
C LEU A 625 -14.90 9.19 -4.75
N SER A 626 -15.77 10.04 -5.30
CA SER A 626 -16.38 11.16 -4.60
C SER A 626 -17.74 10.71 -4.05
N GLY A 627 -18.06 11.05 -2.80
CA GLY A 627 -19.35 10.76 -2.19
C GLY A 627 -20.52 11.37 -2.99
N PRO A 628 -21.77 10.96 -2.75
CA PRO A 628 -22.91 11.63 -3.37
C PRO A 628 -22.94 13.11 -2.94
N ASP A 629 -23.09 14.01 -3.91
CA ASP A 629 -23.43 15.42 -3.69
C ASP A 629 -24.73 15.59 -2.89
#